data_AF-A0A916DFH8-F1
#
_entry.id   AF-A0A916DFH8-F1
#
_cell.length_a   1.000
_cell.length_b   1.000
_cell.length_c   1.000
_cell.angle_alpha   90.00
_cell.angle_beta   90.00
_cell.angle_gamma   90.00
#
_symmetry.space_group_name_H-M   'P 1'
#
loop_
_entity.id
_entity.type
_entity.pdbx_description
1 polymer ?
#
loop_
_entity_poly.entity_id
_entity_poly.type
_entity_poly.pdbx_seq_one_letter_code
_entity_poly.pdbx_strand_id
1 'polypeptide(L)'
;MEIVLLLILISLLGIMAWQDFVFRSISWFLFPLLFILSVLYNVMQTDVYIFAFNFSINFLFVSILLLLLSLYFSIKSKRMVNIINKQIGLGDVLFFISAATFFSPVWYLFFFLFGLMLSLVFAVFFILLKQKQSLIPLAGIMALLQICCTSWVIFSKQHFFYDTGIINWLNV
;
A
#
# COMPACT_ATOMS: atom_id res chain seq x y z
N MET A 1 -5.79 10.27 21.72
CA MET A 1 -4.42 10.04 21.18
C MET A 1 -4.48 9.38 19.81
N GLU A 2 -5.29 8.34 19.64
CA GLU A 2 -5.42 7.58 18.38
C GLU A 2 -5.85 8.41 17.17
N ILE A 3 -6.87 9.27 17.31
CA ILE A 3 -7.35 10.12 16.20
C ILE A 3 -6.25 11.07 15.72
N VAL A 4 -5.46 11.63 16.64
CA VAL A 4 -4.33 12.51 16.28
C VAL A 4 -3.32 11.76 15.43
N LEU A 5 -3.01 10.52 15.80
CA LEU A 5 -2.08 9.68 15.05
C LEU A 5 -2.62 9.31 13.65
N LEU A 6 -3.92 9.05 13.52
CA LEU A 6 -4.58 8.85 12.22
C LEU A 6 -4.55 10.11 11.35
N LEU A 7 -4.76 11.29 11.93
CA LEU A 7 -4.65 12.56 11.19
C LEU A 7 -3.21 12.81 10.71
N ILE A 8 -2.21 12.47 11.53
CA ILE A 8 -0.80 12.52 11.12
C ILE A 8 -0.54 11.56 9.96
N LEU A 9 -1.02 10.31 10.04
CA LEU A 9 -0.92 9.33 8.96
C LEU A 9 -1.55 9.85 7.66
N ILE A 10 -2.76 10.42 7.73
CA ILE A 10 -3.44 11.00 6.57
C ILE A 10 -2.62 12.15 5.96
N SER A 11 -2.07 13.04 6.80
CA SER A 11 -1.24 14.15 6.33
C SER A 11 0.03 13.66 5.62
N LEU A 12 0.67 12.62 6.16
CA LEU A 12 1.86 12.01 5.57
C LEU A 12 1.55 11.35 4.23
N LEU A 13 0.47 10.56 4.17
CA LEU A 13 0.01 9.94 2.93
C LEU A 13 -0.37 11.00 1.88
N GLY A 14 -0.94 12.13 2.30
CA GLY A 14 -1.23 13.26 1.42
C GLY A 14 0.03 13.87 0.81
N ILE A 15 1.09 14.03 1.61
CA ILE A 15 2.40 14.49 1.13
C ILE A 15 3.00 13.47 0.15
N MET A 16 2.94 12.17 0.45
CA MET A 16 3.43 11.11 -0.45
C MET A 16 2.67 11.11 -1.78
N ALA A 17 1.34 11.20 -1.74
CA ALA A 17 0.51 11.27 -2.93
C ALA A 17 0.87 12.50 -3.76
N TRP A 18 0.95 13.68 -3.14
CA TRP A 18 1.33 14.91 -3.83
C TRP A 18 2.72 14.81 -4.48
N GLN A 19 3.71 14.28 -3.77
CA GLN A 19 5.06 14.07 -4.31
C GLN A 19 5.06 13.11 -5.50
N ASP A 20 4.31 12.01 -5.42
CA ASP A 20 4.24 11.03 -6.50
C ASP A 20 3.52 11.58 -7.74
N PHE A 21 2.42 12.32 -7.57
CA PHE A 21 1.69 12.92 -8.71
C PHE A 21 2.48 14.03 -9.41
N VAL A 22 3.16 14.90 -8.65
CA VAL A 22 3.87 16.09 -9.17
C VAL A 22 5.30 15.75 -9.61
N PHE A 23 6.09 15.14 -8.73
CA PHE A 23 7.53 14.93 -8.93
C PHE A 23 7.88 13.50 -9.35
N ARG A 24 6.91 12.58 -9.38
CA ARG A 24 7.10 11.16 -9.73
C ARG A 24 8.22 10.49 -8.92
N SER A 25 8.41 10.99 -7.71
CA SER A 25 9.40 10.51 -6.77
C SER A 25 8.92 10.85 -5.37
N ILE A 26 9.06 9.90 -4.46
CA ILE A 26 8.72 10.07 -3.05
C ILE A 26 10.02 10.10 -2.27
N SER A 27 10.12 11.02 -1.33
CA SER A 27 11.27 11.13 -0.46
C SER A 27 11.42 9.85 0.38
N TRP A 28 12.60 9.22 0.33
CA TRP A 28 12.83 7.90 0.94
C TRP A 28 12.52 7.83 2.44
N PHE A 29 12.70 8.94 3.17
CA PHE A 29 12.44 9.02 4.61
C PHE A 29 10.94 8.92 4.96
N LEU A 30 10.04 9.16 4.00
CA LEU A 30 8.60 9.07 4.22
C LEU A 30 8.15 7.61 4.42
N PHE A 31 8.82 6.63 3.82
CA PHE A 31 8.45 5.22 3.98
C PHE A 31 8.75 4.67 5.38
N PRO A 32 9.95 4.85 5.97
CA PRO A 32 10.19 4.50 7.36
C PRO A 32 9.25 5.22 8.33
N LEU A 33 8.93 6.50 8.06
CA LEU A 33 8.02 7.26 8.89
C LEU A 33 6.58 6.72 8.81
N LEU A 34 6.09 6.39 7.61
CA LEU A 34 4.80 5.73 7.41
C LEU A 34 4.75 4.37 8.14
N PHE A 35 5.81 3.58 8.03
CA PHE A 35 5.94 2.30 8.72
C PHE A 35 5.84 2.48 10.24
N ILE A 36 6.68 3.34 10.83
CA ILE A 36 6.72 3.57 12.28
C ILE A 36 5.35 4.02 12.81
N LEU A 37 4.72 5.00 12.14
CA LEU A 37 3.41 5.50 12.56
C LEU A 37 2.32 4.42 12.45
N SER A 38 2.35 3.60 11.40
CA SER A 38 1.38 2.52 11.21
C SER A 38 1.56 1.39 12.22
N VAL A 39 2.81 1.06 12.59
CA VAL A 39 3.11 0.09 13.66
C VAL A 39 2.66 0.63 15.01
N LEU A 40 3.00 1.87 15.34
CA LEU A 40 2.58 2.50 16.59
C LEU A 40 1.06 2.51 16.72
N TYR A 41 0.34 2.82 15.65
CA TYR A 41 -1.13 2.74 15.63
C TYR A 41 -1.62 1.33 15.98
N ASN A 42 -1.10 0.30 15.30
CA ASN A 42 -1.65 -1.05 15.44
C ASN A 42 -1.29 -1.71 16.77
N VAL A 43 -0.09 -1.49 17.30
CA VAL A 43 0.33 -2.00 18.62
C VAL A 43 -0.48 -1.36 19.75
N MET A 44 -0.98 -0.13 19.57
CA MET A 44 -1.89 0.48 20.54
C MET A 44 -3.29 -0.13 20.53
N GLN A 45 -3.71 -0.75 19.42
CA GLN A 45 -5.06 -1.29 19.24
C GLN A 45 -5.14 -2.79 19.50
N THR A 46 -4.03 -3.51 19.32
CA THR A 46 -4.02 -4.97 19.27
C THR A 46 -2.78 -5.56 19.92
N ASP A 47 -2.86 -6.84 20.28
CA ASP A 47 -1.71 -7.57 20.79
C ASP A 47 -0.57 -7.65 19.77
N VAL A 48 0.65 -7.42 20.25
CA VAL A 48 1.88 -7.45 19.45
C VAL A 48 2.03 -8.76 18.67
N TYR A 49 1.58 -9.89 19.24
CA TYR A 49 1.60 -11.19 18.58
C TYR A 49 0.69 -11.25 17.35
N ILE A 50 -0.53 -10.70 17.45
CA ILE A 50 -1.49 -10.66 16.33
C ILE A 50 -0.95 -9.73 15.24
N PHE A 51 -0.38 -8.59 15.64
CA PHE A 51 0.28 -7.66 14.72
C PHE A 51 1.44 -8.33 13.96
N ALA A 52 2.35 -8.99 14.67
CA ALA A 52 3.49 -9.66 14.05
C ALA A 52 3.05 -10.77 13.09
N PHE A 53 1.99 -11.51 13.42
CA PHE A 53 1.42 -12.55 12.57
C PHE A 53 0.80 -11.96 11.29
N ASN A 54 -0.07 -10.96 11.42
CA ASN A 54 -0.70 -10.28 10.29
C ASN A 54 0.34 -9.64 9.36
N PHE A 55 1.30 -8.91 9.93
CA PHE A 55 2.38 -8.30 9.17
C PHE A 55 3.23 -9.36 8.44
N SER A 56 3.54 -10.47 9.10
CA SER A 56 4.35 -11.55 8.49
C SER A 56 3.64 -12.18 7.29
N ILE A 57 2.31 -12.38 7.36
CA ILE A 57 1.51 -12.88 6.23
C ILE A 57 1.51 -11.86 5.08
N ASN A 58 1.24 -10.58 5.37
CA ASN A 58 1.23 -9.52 4.36
C ASN A 58 2.60 -9.37 3.69
N PHE A 59 3.66 -9.36 4.49
CA PHE A 59 5.04 -9.25 4.01
C PHE A 59 5.42 -10.44 3.12
N LEU A 60 5.05 -11.66 3.53
CA LEU A 60 5.30 -12.87 2.75
C LEU A 60 4.51 -12.83 1.43
N PHE A 61 3.25 -12.41 1.46
CA PHE A 61 2.42 -12.23 0.26
C PHE A 61 3.07 -11.28 -0.76
N VAL A 62 3.48 -10.07 -0.32
CA VAL A 62 4.17 -9.10 -1.19
C VAL A 62 5.49 -9.65 -1.70
N SER A 63 6.27 -10.28 -0.83
CA SER A 63 7.57 -10.85 -1.18
C SER A 63 7.44 -11.92 -2.26
N ILE A 64 6.47 -12.83 -2.14
CA ILE A 64 6.18 -13.86 -3.15
C ILE A 64 5.76 -13.21 -4.47
N LEU A 65 4.87 -12.21 -4.43
CA LEU A 65 4.45 -11.51 -5.65
C LEU A 65 5.63 -10.83 -6.36
N LEU A 66 6.48 -10.14 -5.62
CA LEU A 66 7.67 -9.49 -6.17
C LEU A 66 8.66 -10.52 -6.71
N LEU A 67 8.84 -11.66 -6.04
CA LEU A 67 9.69 -12.76 -6.51
C LEU A 67 9.13 -13.38 -7.80
N LEU A 68 7.84 -13.67 -7.88
CA LEU A 68 7.19 -14.22 -9.07
C LEU A 68 7.29 -13.24 -10.25
N LEU A 69 7.08 -11.95 -10.00
CA LEU A 69 7.24 -10.92 -11.01
C LEU A 69 8.70 -10.82 -11.47
N SER A 70 9.65 -10.85 -10.52
CA SER A 70 11.10 -10.94 -10.76
C SER A 70 11.46 -12.09 -11.69
N LEU A 71 10.98 -13.28 -11.36
CA LEU A 71 11.20 -14.49 -12.15
C LEU A 71 10.56 -14.38 -13.53
N TYR A 72 9.33 -13.88 -13.62
CA TYR A 72 8.62 -13.73 -14.89
C TYR A 72 9.40 -12.87 -15.89
N PHE A 73 9.85 -11.67 -15.50
CA PHE A 73 10.63 -10.85 -16.44
C PHE A 73 12.04 -11.39 -16.64
N SER A 74 12.65 -12.03 -15.64
CA SER A 74 13.97 -12.67 -15.82
C SER A 74 13.91 -13.76 -16.89
N ILE A 75 12.88 -14.60 -16.87
CA ILE A 75 12.63 -15.64 -17.89
C ILE A 75 12.36 -14.98 -19.25
N LYS A 76 11.48 -13.97 -19.29
CA LYS A 76 11.08 -13.30 -20.53
C LYS A 76 12.23 -12.54 -21.20
N SER A 77 13.12 -11.94 -20.41
CA SER A 77 14.26 -11.15 -20.90
C SER A 77 15.56 -11.96 -21.07
N LYS A 78 15.55 -13.25 -20.71
CA LYS A 78 16.71 -14.17 -20.74
C LYS A 78 17.96 -13.64 -20.00
N ARG A 79 17.78 -12.72 -19.06
CA ARG A 79 18.83 -12.14 -18.22
C ARG A 79 18.24 -11.96 -16.81
N MET A 80 19.07 -12.09 -15.77
CA MET A 80 18.64 -11.66 -14.43
C MET A 80 18.47 -10.14 -14.45
N VAL A 81 17.24 -9.69 -14.64
CA VAL A 81 16.90 -8.27 -14.62
C VAL A 81 16.44 -7.93 -13.22
N ASN A 82 17.15 -7.01 -12.56
CA ASN A 82 16.70 -6.45 -11.30
C ASN A 82 15.49 -5.52 -11.58
N ILE A 83 14.28 -6.06 -11.46
CA ILE A 83 13.03 -5.37 -11.81
C ILE A 83 12.81 -4.12 -10.95
N ILE A 84 13.25 -4.21 -9.69
CA ILE A 84 13.10 -3.17 -8.69
C ILE A 84 13.72 -1.84 -9.17
N ASN A 85 14.85 -1.89 -9.87
CA ASN A 85 15.53 -0.68 -10.36
C ASN A 85 15.11 -0.24 -11.76
N LYS A 86 14.47 -1.11 -12.56
CA LYS A 86 14.20 -0.82 -13.98
C LYS A 86 12.73 -0.62 -14.33
N GLN A 87 11.79 -1.16 -13.55
CA GLN A 87 10.38 -1.19 -13.96
C GLN A 87 9.39 -0.85 -12.84
N ILE A 88 9.64 -1.27 -11.60
CA ILE A 88 8.70 -1.03 -10.48
C ILE A 88 9.11 0.19 -9.65
N GLY A 89 10.41 0.45 -9.51
CA GLY A 89 10.89 1.49 -8.62
C GLY A 89 10.87 1.04 -7.15
N LEU A 90 11.92 1.36 -6.41
CA LEU A 90 12.05 1.05 -4.99
C LEU A 90 10.92 1.67 -4.15
N GLY A 91 10.41 2.83 -4.56
CA GLY A 91 9.35 3.54 -3.85
C GLY A 91 8.06 2.74 -3.73
N ASP A 92 7.60 2.12 -4.82
CA ASP A 92 6.36 1.31 -4.81
C ASP A 92 6.50 0.08 -3.91
N VAL A 93 7.68 -0.57 -3.93
CA VAL A 93 7.98 -1.72 -3.05
C VAL A 93 7.96 -1.31 -1.58
N LEU A 94 8.62 -0.19 -1.25
CA LEU A 94 8.63 0.34 0.11
C LEU A 94 7.23 0.78 0.56
N PHE A 95 6.41 1.30 -0.36
CA PHE A 95 5.01 1.61 -0.08
C PHE A 95 4.22 0.35 0.26
N PHE A 96 4.33 -0.72 -0.54
CA PHE A 96 3.62 -1.97 -0.26
C PHE A 96 3.96 -2.55 1.12
N ILE A 97 5.26 -2.54 1.48
CA ILE A 97 5.75 -3.05 2.77
C ILE A 97 5.27 -2.17 3.93
N SER A 98 5.30 -0.85 3.77
CA SER A 98 4.82 0.07 4.82
C SER A 98 3.31 -0.02 5.00
N ALA A 99 2.53 -0.05 3.92
CA ALA A 99 1.09 -0.26 3.95
C ALA A 99 0.70 -1.62 4.57
N ALA A 100 1.52 -2.67 4.41
CA ALA A 100 1.28 -3.99 5.00
C ALA A 100 1.18 -4.00 6.52
N THR A 101 1.74 -2.99 7.20
CA THR A 101 1.63 -2.85 8.66
C THR A 101 0.27 -2.32 9.13
N PHE A 102 -0.55 -1.76 8.24
CA PHE A 102 -1.81 -1.11 8.61
C PHE A 102 -3.02 -2.04 8.57
N PHE A 103 -2.98 -3.13 7.79
CA PHE A 103 -4.14 -3.95 7.45
C PHE A 103 -4.01 -5.40 7.96
N SER A 104 -5.14 -6.06 8.22
CA SER A 104 -5.18 -7.53 8.31
C SER A 104 -4.88 -8.19 6.95
N PRO A 105 -4.60 -9.49 6.88
CA PRO A 105 -4.33 -10.20 5.63
C PRO A 105 -5.42 -10.05 4.56
N VAL A 106 -6.68 -10.18 4.96
CA VAL A 106 -7.80 -10.11 4.02
C VAL A 106 -7.98 -8.67 3.52
N TRP A 107 -7.97 -7.69 4.41
CA TRP A 107 -8.08 -6.28 4.03
C TRP A 107 -6.89 -5.79 3.21
N TYR A 108 -5.69 -6.29 3.50
CA TYR A 108 -4.49 -5.97 2.72
C TYR A 108 -4.60 -6.51 1.29
N LEU A 109 -5.12 -7.73 1.11
CA LEU A 109 -5.35 -8.30 -0.21
C LEU A 109 -6.35 -7.46 -1.02
N PHE A 110 -7.48 -7.05 -0.42
CA PHE A 110 -8.44 -6.18 -1.08
C PHE A 110 -7.85 -4.81 -1.43
N PHE A 111 -7.15 -4.19 -0.47
CA PHE A 111 -6.43 -2.94 -0.67
C PHE A 111 -5.46 -3.02 -1.85
N PHE A 112 -4.66 -4.09 -1.90
CA PHE A 112 -3.66 -4.31 -2.93
C PHE A 112 -4.30 -4.52 -4.31
N LEU A 113 -5.28 -5.42 -4.42
CA LEU A 113 -5.97 -5.69 -5.69
C LEU A 113 -6.74 -4.47 -6.21
N PHE A 114 -7.48 -3.78 -5.33
CA PHE A 114 -8.27 -2.61 -5.70
C PHE A 114 -7.35 -1.43 -6.10
N GLY A 115 -6.24 -1.24 -5.38
CA GLY A 115 -5.22 -0.24 -5.71
C GLY A 115 -4.58 -0.49 -7.07
N LEU A 116 -4.23 -1.74 -7.38
CA LEU A 116 -3.71 -2.12 -8.69
C LEU A 116 -4.75 -1.88 -9.80
N MET A 117 -6.01 -2.26 -9.59
CA MET A 117 -7.07 -2.00 -10.58
C MET A 117 -7.27 -0.51 -10.82
N LEU A 118 -7.32 0.30 -9.76
CA LEU A 118 -7.40 1.76 -9.88
C LEU A 118 -6.20 2.32 -10.67
N SER A 119 -4.99 1.84 -10.41
CA SER A 119 -3.79 2.27 -11.13
C SER A 119 -3.88 2.00 -12.63
N LEU A 120 -4.46 0.86 -13.03
CA LEU A 120 -4.69 0.51 -14.43
C LEU A 120 -5.75 1.41 -15.07
N VAL A 121 -6.84 1.69 -14.37
CA VAL A 121 -7.89 2.61 -14.86
C VAL A 121 -7.29 4.01 -15.10
N PHE A 122 -6.49 4.51 -14.15
CA PHE A 122 -5.78 5.77 -14.31
C PHE A 122 -4.80 5.75 -15.49
N ALA A 123 -4.05 4.65 -15.65
CA ALA A 123 -3.14 4.50 -16.78
C ALA A 123 -3.86 4.57 -18.13
N VAL A 124 -4.98 3.84 -18.27
CA VAL A 124 -5.82 3.89 -19.48
C VAL A 124 -6.36 5.30 -19.72
N PHE A 125 -6.84 5.97 -18.67
CA PHE A 125 -7.34 7.33 -18.75
C PHE A 125 -6.27 8.32 -19.26
N PHE A 126 -5.04 8.25 -18.75
CA PHE A 126 -3.92 9.09 -19.24
C PHE A 126 -3.55 8.81 -20.70
N ILE A 127 -3.59 7.55 -21.11
CA ILE A 127 -3.35 7.16 -22.51
C ILE A 127 -4.43 7.76 -23.43
N LEU A 128 -5.71 7.68 -23.03
CA LEU A 128 -6.83 8.26 -23.79
C LEU A 128 -6.70 9.78 -23.94
N LEU A 129 -6.20 10.46 -22.91
CA LEU A 129 -5.93 11.90 -22.93
C LEU A 129 -4.67 12.28 -23.74
N LYS A 130 -4.00 11.32 -24.39
CA LYS A 130 -2.74 11.49 -25.15
C LYS A 130 -1.64 12.20 -24.36
N GLN A 131 -1.69 12.11 -23.03
CA GLN A 131 -0.62 12.66 -22.22
C GLN A 131 0.59 11.75 -22.34
N LYS A 132 1.72 12.29 -22.81
CA LYS A 132 3.01 11.59 -22.82
C LYS A 132 3.57 11.53 -21.40
N GLN A 133 2.93 10.79 -20.51
CA GLN A 133 3.49 10.48 -19.19
C GLN A 133 4.16 9.11 -19.24
N SER A 134 5.43 9.06 -18.83
CA SER A 134 6.27 7.87 -18.93
C SER A 134 6.10 6.88 -17.76
N LEU A 135 5.55 7.33 -16.63
CA LEU A 135 5.47 6.55 -15.38
C LEU A 135 4.10 6.77 -14.70
N ILE A 136 3.42 5.67 -14.40
CA ILE A 136 2.13 5.65 -13.68
C ILE A 136 2.42 5.92 -12.19
N PRO A 137 1.72 6.87 -11.52
CA PRO A 137 1.96 7.21 -10.12
C PRO A 137 1.28 6.17 -9.21
N LEU A 138 1.85 4.97 -9.13
CA LEU A 138 1.25 3.83 -8.43
C LEU A 138 1.17 4.09 -6.93
N ALA A 139 2.31 4.38 -6.27
CA ALA A 139 2.34 4.69 -4.84
C ALA A 139 1.40 5.85 -4.47
N GLY A 140 1.25 6.86 -5.32
CA GLY A 140 0.35 7.99 -5.08
C GLY A 140 -1.13 7.58 -5.11
N ILE A 141 -1.54 6.75 -6.06
CA ILE A 141 -2.91 6.22 -6.12
C ILE A 141 -3.18 5.34 -4.90
N MET A 142 -2.22 4.50 -4.50
CA MET A 142 -2.36 3.66 -3.33
C MET A 142 -2.35 4.44 -2.02
N ALA A 143 -1.59 5.53 -1.93
CA ALA A 143 -1.62 6.45 -0.80
C ALA A 143 -3.00 7.12 -0.67
N LEU A 144 -3.61 7.56 -1.77
CA LEU A 144 -4.98 8.07 -1.76
C LEU A 144 -5.99 7.02 -1.29
N LEU A 145 -5.84 5.77 -1.72
CA LEU A 145 -6.68 4.66 -1.28
C LEU A 145 -6.51 4.43 0.23
N GLN A 146 -5.28 4.48 0.74
CA GLN A 146 -5.01 4.34 2.17
C GLN A 146 -5.57 5.53 2.97
N ILE A 147 -5.61 6.74 2.42
CA ILE A 147 -6.31 7.89 3.02
C ILE A 147 -7.80 7.59 3.15
N CYS A 148 -8.43 7.03 2.12
CA CYS A 148 -9.85 6.64 2.18
C CYS A 148 -10.09 5.58 3.27
N CYS A 149 -9.25 4.56 3.36
CA CYS A 149 -9.34 3.54 4.41
C CYS A 149 -9.12 4.14 5.80
N THR A 150 -8.07 4.92 6.02
CA THR A 150 -7.79 5.55 7.33
C THR A 150 -8.91 6.51 7.74
N SER A 151 -9.47 7.26 6.80
CA SER A 151 -10.64 8.12 7.05
C SER A 151 -11.86 7.30 7.44
N TRP A 152 -12.11 6.17 6.78
CA TRP A 152 -13.20 5.26 7.14
C TRP A 152 -13.07 4.73 8.57
N VAL A 153 -11.86 4.45 9.05
CA VAL A 153 -11.62 4.03 10.44
C VAL A 153 -12.07 5.13 11.42
N ILE A 154 -11.79 6.40 11.12
CA ILE A 154 -12.20 7.54 11.97
C ILE A 154 -13.73 7.60 12.09
N PHE A 155 -14.47 7.42 10.99
CA PHE A 155 -15.92 7.52 10.97
C PHE A 155 -16.64 6.29 11.53
N SER A 156 -16.22 5.09 11.11
CA SER A 156 -16.91 3.85 11.46
C SER A 156 -16.51 3.29 12.82
N LYS A 157 -15.37 3.71 13.36
CA LYS A 157 -14.69 3.08 14.51
C LYS A 157 -14.42 1.58 14.31
N GLN A 158 -14.55 1.07 13.09
CA GLN A 158 -14.18 -0.29 12.74
C GLN A 158 -12.71 -0.33 12.38
N HIS A 159 -11.98 -1.25 13.00
CA HIS A 159 -10.56 -1.44 12.73
C HIS A 159 -10.41 -2.46 11.60
N PHE A 160 -9.74 -2.07 10.51
CA PHE A 160 -9.36 -2.97 9.40
C PHE A 160 -8.34 -4.05 9.80
N PHE A 161 -8.07 -4.20 11.09
CA PHE A 161 -7.12 -5.14 11.64
C PHE A 161 -7.76 -6.46 12.05
N TYR A 162 -9.06 -6.44 12.38
CA TYR A 162 -9.82 -7.66 12.62
C TYR A 162 -10.61 -8.03 11.38
N ASP A 163 -10.48 -9.28 10.94
CA ASP A 163 -11.32 -9.83 9.86
C ASP A 163 -12.77 -10.05 10.31
N THR A 164 -13.09 -9.77 11.58
CA THR A 164 -14.43 -9.93 12.17
C THR A 164 -15.51 -9.16 11.40
N GLY A 165 -15.18 -8.01 10.80
CA GLY A 165 -16.11 -7.27 9.94
C GLY A 165 -16.51 -8.05 8.68
N ILE A 166 -15.57 -8.78 8.06
CA ILE A 166 -15.81 -9.61 6.89
C ILE A 166 -16.49 -10.91 7.27
N ILE A 167 -16.03 -11.55 8.36
CA ILE A 167 -16.62 -12.80 8.87
C ILE A 167 -18.08 -12.58 9.28
N ASN A 168 -18.40 -11.45 9.92
CA ASN A 168 -19.78 -11.11 10.26
C ASN A 168 -20.62 -10.77 9.02
N TRP A 169 -20.04 -10.22 7.96
CA TRP A 169 -20.76 -9.95 6.71
C TRP A 169 -21.04 -11.23 5.91
N LEU A 170 -20.14 -12.22 5.94
CA LEU A 170 -20.30 -13.51 5.28
C LEU A 170 -21.18 -14.50 6.05
N ASN A 171 -21.37 -14.29 7.36
CA ASN A 171 -22.24 -15.10 8.22
C ASN A 171 -23.69 -14.57 8.29
N VAL A 172 -24.08 -13.66 7.39
CA VAL A 172 -25.46 -13.19 7.16
C VAL A 172 -26.02 -13.88 5.91
#